data_AF-A0A850BV30-F1
#
_entry.id   AF-A0A850BV30-F1
#
_cell.length_a   1.000
_cell.length_b   1.000
_cell.length_c   1.000
_cell.angle_alpha   90.00
_cell.angle_beta   90.00
_cell.angle_gamma   90.00
#
_symmetry.space_group_name_H-M   'P 1'
#
loop_
_entity.id
_entity.type
_entity.pdbx_description
1 polymer ?
#
loop_
_entity_poly.entity_id
_entity_poly.type
_entity_poly.pdbx_seq_one_letter_code
_entity_poly.pdbx_strand_id
1 'polypeptide(L)'
;MSSREQSERPRSSRRAASILLGAALAALASPACDSPDTFLPFEQFGGPAGVLDGTLTYSGPLPCTKNGRIVGAAILLAFNVHLLPPPEGLGTSAASLGVVPGEKLFDGIRDQLTFNANGDLWCPPHRYVIGSSPHPSVTVTAPWAIAPLAAGTYQVRGFYDIDGDFDPAFSISNLPSRGDIGGGAIDNASSVLLGGAPRYRRMTLGDVQADGSLAIGEEGARITGIAVTLGLELPLERPVFYAKEVMDDFEGNTNPNAVVLRSDFQLNNFSEANPGATEKSFIRLRLASGVHPDEAENGAASPFNLPVNPPMPFVFTQQDVSGDGKLSPIDHVPETAAVPALYPLSIFAQIHEEEHGAPHTPRPTVVLQGLTLYGGLLPTVGLGAMGTPIKAANPEVIIALRPAALCLHAEDPDRPGLLVVSHETDAMGNNILPDPEGVKAALAIQFKRPVDIAFGCLPEGKYAMNLIYPTGQAWTTPNEAAVCSHLEALSADGTQCGTRPRLASQAALLVVGPPKDANYCATAPGAAKIKEECF
;
A
#
# COMPACT_ATOMS: atom_id res chain seq x y z
N MET A 1 -69.02 -74.14 -30.47
CA MET A 1 -69.27 -75.55 -30.85
C MET A 1 -67.91 -76.15 -31.14
N SER A 2 -67.54 -77.26 -30.48
CA SER A 2 -66.16 -77.83 -30.43
C SER A 2 -65.09 -76.91 -29.79
N SER A 3 -64.24 -77.34 -28.85
CA SER A 3 -63.33 -78.52 -28.79
C SER A 3 -62.08 -78.31 -29.65
N ARG A 4 -60.86 -78.75 -29.31
CA ARG A 4 -60.14 -79.29 -28.13
C ARG A 4 -58.74 -79.68 -28.69
N GLU A 5 -57.78 -79.99 -27.81
CA GLU A 5 -56.47 -80.67 -28.06
C GLU A 5 -55.25 -79.71 -28.14
N GLN A 6 -54.31 -79.79 -27.17
CA GLN A 6 -53.13 -80.71 -27.07
C GLN A 6 -52.13 -80.46 -28.22
N SER A 7 -50.82 -80.26 -28.03
CA SER A 7 -49.94 -80.25 -26.84
C SER A 7 -48.81 -79.19 -27.07
N GLU A 8 -47.69 -79.00 -26.35
CA GLU A 8 -47.05 -79.71 -25.23
C GLU A 8 -46.15 -78.75 -24.39
N ARG A 9 -45.55 -79.27 -23.31
CA ARG A 9 -44.41 -78.74 -22.54
C ARG A 9 -43.62 -79.93 -21.99
N PRO A 10 -42.28 -79.89 -21.81
CA PRO A 10 -41.64 -78.95 -20.87
C PRO A 10 -40.19 -78.56 -21.31
N ARG A 11 -39.27 -77.91 -20.57
CA ARG A 11 -39.12 -77.37 -19.19
C ARG A 11 -38.57 -75.92 -19.31
N SER A 12 -39.04 -74.95 -18.53
CA SER A 12 -38.49 -74.52 -17.22
C SER A 12 -37.01 -74.08 -17.26
N SER A 13 -36.59 -72.91 -16.76
CA SER A 13 -37.28 -71.90 -15.93
C SER A 13 -36.67 -70.52 -16.21
N ARG A 14 -37.46 -69.43 -16.37
CA ARG A 14 -37.86 -68.48 -15.28
C ARG A 14 -36.64 -67.87 -14.55
N ARG A 15 -36.55 -66.55 -14.33
CA ARG A 15 -37.64 -65.56 -14.15
C ARG A 15 -37.41 -64.26 -14.91
N ALA A 16 -38.51 -63.70 -15.41
CA ALA A 16 -38.64 -62.28 -15.68
C ALA A 16 -39.32 -61.59 -14.48
N ALA A 17 -38.93 -60.36 -14.19
CA ALA A 17 -39.71 -59.26 -13.62
C ALA A 17 -38.86 -58.00 -13.85
N SER A 18 -39.04 -57.22 -14.91
CA SER A 18 -40.19 -56.35 -15.21
C SER A 18 -40.38 -55.27 -14.13
N ILE A 19 -40.09 -54.00 -14.46
CA ILE A 19 -41.10 -52.92 -14.60
C ILE A 19 -40.45 -51.51 -14.79
N LEU A 20 -41.00 -50.79 -15.78
CA LEU A 20 -40.99 -49.34 -16.05
C LEU A 20 -39.71 -48.57 -16.48
N LEU A 21 -39.77 -48.19 -17.76
CA LEU A 21 -39.39 -46.89 -18.31
C LEU A 21 -39.54 -45.69 -17.34
N GLY A 22 -38.54 -44.82 -17.37
CA GLY A 22 -38.62 -43.43 -16.89
C GLY A 22 -37.41 -42.66 -17.45
N ALA A 23 -37.65 -41.67 -18.31
CA ALA A 23 -36.57 -40.98 -19.03
C ALA A 23 -35.95 -39.83 -18.20
N ALA A 24 -34.62 -39.79 -18.15
CA ALA A 24 -33.87 -38.57 -17.85
C ALA A 24 -32.46 -38.68 -18.46
N LEU A 25 -32.23 -37.94 -19.56
CA LEU A 25 -30.91 -37.72 -20.14
C LEU A 25 -30.38 -36.40 -19.54
N ALA A 26 -29.34 -36.44 -18.68
CA ALA A 26 -28.37 -35.37 -18.38
C ALA A 26 -27.73 -35.51 -16.98
N ALA A 27 -26.53 -34.92 -16.85
CA ALA A 27 -25.93 -34.43 -15.60
C ALA A 27 -25.53 -35.44 -14.49
N LEU A 28 -24.51 -36.26 -14.76
CA LEU A 28 -23.48 -36.62 -13.77
C LEU A 28 -22.10 -36.72 -14.44
N ALA A 29 -21.59 -35.56 -14.88
CA ALA A 29 -20.17 -35.36 -15.11
C ALA A 29 -19.71 -34.29 -14.12
N SER A 30 -18.87 -34.67 -13.16
CA SER A 30 -18.24 -33.72 -12.25
C SER A 30 -17.39 -32.74 -13.06
N PRO A 31 -17.46 -31.43 -12.83
CA PRO A 31 -16.32 -30.58 -13.14
C PRO A 31 -15.20 -31.02 -12.19
N ALA A 32 -14.26 -31.80 -12.71
CA ALA A 32 -12.93 -31.83 -12.15
C ALA A 32 -12.37 -30.41 -12.20
N CYS A 33 -11.41 -30.10 -11.32
CA CYS A 33 -10.72 -28.82 -11.39
C CYS A 33 -9.88 -28.77 -12.67
N ASP A 34 -10.45 -28.24 -13.75
CA ASP A 34 -9.65 -27.72 -14.85
C ASP A 34 -8.81 -26.57 -14.28
N SER A 35 -7.49 -26.72 -14.39
CA SER A 35 -6.56 -25.65 -14.08
C SER A 35 -6.90 -24.43 -14.95
N PRO A 36 -6.73 -23.18 -14.46
CA PRO A 36 -6.92 -22.01 -15.31
C PRO A 36 -5.93 -22.08 -16.49
N ASP A 37 -6.46 -22.33 -17.69
CA ASP A 37 -5.69 -22.46 -18.95
C ASP A 37 -4.97 -21.17 -19.36
N THR A 38 -5.23 -20.06 -18.67
CA THR A 38 -4.54 -18.79 -18.83
C THR A 38 -3.90 -18.37 -17.51
N PHE A 39 -2.74 -18.95 -17.20
CA PHE A 39 -1.74 -18.17 -16.49
C PHE A 39 -1.49 -16.92 -17.32
N LEU A 40 -1.68 -15.73 -16.72
CA LEU A 40 -1.13 -14.51 -17.31
C LEU A 40 0.37 -14.77 -17.52
N PRO A 41 0.92 -14.51 -18.72
CA PRO A 41 2.34 -14.62 -18.91
C PRO A 41 3.00 -13.54 -18.05
N PHE A 42 3.54 -13.94 -16.90
CA PHE A 42 4.76 -13.31 -16.42
C PHE A 42 5.71 -13.23 -17.62
N GLU A 43 6.39 -12.09 -17.78
CA GLU A 43 7.44 -11.99 -18.79
C GLU A 43 8.36 -13.20 -18.69
N GLN A 44 8.79 -13.70 -19.85
CA GLN A 44 9.61 -14.90 -19.89
C GLN A 44 10.93 -14.65 -19.14
N PHE A 45 10.98 -15.05 -17.87
CA PHE A 45 12.21 -15.23 -17.10
C PHE A 45 12.99 -16.47 -17.61
N GLY A 46 13.12 -16.58 -18.93
CA GLY A 46 14.00 -17.49 -19.64
C GLY A 46 15.33 -16.80 -19.88
N GLY A 47 16.15 -16.72 -18.84
CA GLY A 47 17.46 -16.08 -18.91
C GLY A 47 18.22 -16.11 -17.58
N PRO A 48 19.47 -15.64 -17.56
CA PRO A 48 20.26 -15.50 -16.35
C PRO A 48 19.59 -14.49 -15.40
N ALA A 49 19.38 -14.88 -14.14
CA ALA A 49 18.63 -14.09 -13.18
C ALA A 49 19.35 -13.95 -11.84
N GLY A 50 18.95 -12.93 -11.09
CA GLY A 50 19.42 -12.65 -9.75
C GLY A 50 18.65 -13.45 -8.70
N VAL A 51 19.38 -13.95 -7.69
CA VAL A 51 18.83 -14.69 -6.55
C VAL A 51 19.39 -14.13 -5.24
N LEU A 52 18.51 -13.85 -4.28
CA LEU A 52 18.88 -13.57 -2.89
C LEU A 52 18.40 -14.71 -2.01
N ASP A 53 19.25 -15.28 -1.16
CA ASP A 53 18.84 -16.37 -0.26
C ASP A 53 19.60 -16.40 1.08
N GLY A 54 19.03 -17.11 2.04
CA GLY A 54 19.64 -17.31 3.35
C GLY A 54 18.68 -17.88 4.37
N THR A 55 18.79 -17.37 5.61
CA THR A 55 18.05 -17.89 6.77
C THR A 55 17.12 -16.82 7.30
N LEU A 56 15.86 -17.21 7.49
CA LEU A 56 14.82 -16.45 8.15
C LEU A 56 14.83 -16.88 9.62
N THR A 57 14.81 -15.91 10.54
CA THR A 57 14.55 -16.11 11.96
C THR A 57 13.26 -15.40 12.32
N TYR A 58 12.27 -16.14 12.81
CA TYR A 58 11.06 -15.59 13.41
C TYR A 58 11.21 -15.62 14.93
N SER A 59 10.84 -14.53 15.60
CA SER A 59 10.84 -14.39 17.06
C SER A 59 9.58 -13.64 17.50
N GLY A 60 8.48 -14.36 17.72
CA GLY A 60 7.15 -13.78 17.91
C GLY A 60 6.19 -14.71 18.66
N PRO A 61 4.88 -14.42 18.69
CA PRO A 61 3.86 -15.31 19.24
C PRO A 61 3.82 -16.67 18.53
N LEU A 62 2.96 -17.58 18.99
CA LEU A 62 2.62 -18.78 18.21
C LEU A 62 1.81 -18.37 16.97
N PRO A 63 1.87 -19.10 15.84
CA PRO A 63 1.01 -18.84 14.69
C PRO A 63 -0.44 -19.23 14.98
N CYS A 64 -1.38 -18.66 14.23
CA CYS A 64 -2.74 -19.17 14.18
C CYS A 64 -2.79 -20.57 13.53
N THR A 65 -3.80 -21.37 13.87
CA THR A 65 -4.09 -22.67 13.24
C THR A 65 -5.56 -22.79 12.84
N LYS A 66 -5.84 -23.47 11.73
CA LYS A 66 -7.19 -23.68 11.20
C LYS A 66 -7.23 -24.96 10.38
N ASN A 67 -8.29 -25.76 10.51
CA ASN A 67 -8.46 -27.03 9.78
C ASN A 67 -7.23 -27.98 9.87
N GLY A 68 -6.57 -28.02 11.03
CA GLY A 68 -5.36 -28.83 11.25
C GLY A 68 -4.10 -28.31 10.53
N ARG A 69 -4.13 -27.09 10.00
CA ARG A 69 -3.00 -26.41 9.36
C ARG A 69 -2.54 -25.18 10.14
N ILE A 70 -1.29 -24.81 9.95
CA ILE A 70 -0.72 -23.53 10.38
C ILE A 70 -1.15 -22.47 9.36
N VAL A 71 -1.67 -21.34 9.84
CA VAL A 71 -2.15 -20.22 9.03
C VAL A 71 -1.01 -19.25 8.73
N GLY A 72 -1.08 -18.58 7.59
CA GLY A 72 -0.16 -17.50 7.22
C GLY A 72 1.20 -17.95 6.68
N ALA A 73 2.05 -16.97 6.40
CA ALA A 73 3.38 -17.17 5.85
C ALA A 73 4.32 -16.00 6.18
N ALA A 74 5.62 -16.26 6.20
CA ALA A 74 6.59 -15.18 6.13
C ALA A 74 6.72 -14.69 4.69
N ILE A 75 6.36 -13.43 4.48
CA ILE A 75 6.48 -12.71 3.22
C ILE A 75 7.78 -11.89 3.25
N LEU A 76 8.64 -12.12 2.26
CA LEU A 76 9.92 -11.42 2.11
C LEU A 76 9.90 -10.63 0.82
N LEU A 77 10.13 -9.32 0.92
CA LEU A 77 10.00 -8.36 -0.16
C LEU A 77 11.37 -7.75 -0.47
N ALA A 78 11.83 -7.92 -1.71
CA ALA A 78 13.06 -7.30 -2.19
C ALA A 78 12.74 -5.94 -2.85
N PHE A 79 13.12 -4.85 -2.18
CA PHE A 79 12.99 -3.50 -2.72
C PHE A 79 14.31 -3.03 -3.32
N ASN A 80 14.27 -2.50 -4.54
CA ASN A 80 15.41 -1.77 -5.11
C ASN A 80 15.65 -0.50 -4.25
N VAL A 81 16.90 -0.19 -3.90
CA VAL A 81 17.21 0.98 -3.05
C VAL A 81 16.87 2.33 -3.67
N HIS A 82 16.65 2.38 -4.98
CA HIS A 82 16.17 3.58 -5.70
C HIS A 82 14.63 3.66 -5.72
N LEU A 83 13.95 2.53 -5.48
CA LEU A 83 12.49 2.38 -5.42
C LEU A 83 12.03 1.86 -4.04
N LEU A 84 12.59 2.44 -2.97
CA LEU A 84 12.12 2.12 -1.61
C LEU A 84 10.69 2.62 -1.42
N PRO A 85 9.83 1.91 -0.69
CA PRO A 85 8.49 2.38 -0.40
C PRO A 85 8.53 3.59 0.55
N PRO A 86 7.47 4.43 0.54
CA PRO A 86 7.29 5.47 1.54
C PRO A 86 7.40 4.91 2.98
N PRO A 87 7.94 5.68 3.94
CA PRO A 87 8.37 7.08 3.81
C PRO A 87 9.78 7.28 3.21
N GLU A 88 10.53 6.21 2.93
CA GLU A 88 11.95 6.27 2.55
C GLU A 88 12.22 6.50 1.04
N GLY A 89 11.16 6.46 0.21
CA GLY A 89 11.20 6.66 -1.24
C GLY A 89 9.79 6.69 -1.83
N LEU A 90 9.69 6.48 -3.15
CA LEU A 90 8.43 6.52 -3.92
C LEU A 90 8.00 5.17 -4.51
N GLY A 91 8.66 4.06 -4.17
CA GLY A 91 8.31 2.74 -4.70
C GLY A 91 6.92 2.29 -4.25
N THR A 92 6.13 1.76 -5.18
CA THR A 92 4.77 1.25 -4.91
C THR A 92 4.72 -0.27 -4.76
N SER A 93 5.78 -0.98 -5.13
CA SER A 93 5.86 -2.45 -5.12
C SER A 93 7.27 -2.94 -4.80
N ALA A 94 7.38 -4.22 -4.44
CA ALA A 94 8.66 -4.92 -4.37
C ALA A 94 9.08 -5.38 -5.78
N ALA A 95 10.39 -5.40 -6.06
CA ALA A 95 10.93 -5.90 -7.32
C ALA A 95 10.77 -7.42 -7.48
N SER A 96 10.69 -8.14 -6.35
CA SER A 96 10.36 -9.57 -6.29
C SER A 96 9.99 -9.95 -4.85
N LEU A 97 9.34 -11.11 -4.68
CA LEU A 97 8.92 -11.62 -3.37
C LEU A 97 9.34 -13.08 -3.17
N GLY A 98 9.51 -13.47 -1.90
CA GLY A 98 9.75 -14.84 -1.48
C GLY A 98 8.82 -15.21 -0.33
N VAL A 99 8.32 -16.44 -0.32
CA VAL A 99 7.35 -16.91 0.67
C VAL A 99 7.90 -18.11 1.42
N VAL A 100 7.83 -18.08 2.76
CA VAL A 100 8.03 -19.25 3.62
C VAL A 100 6.71 -19.57 4.31
N PRO A 101 5.97 -20.61 3.87
CA PRO A 101 4.69 -20.98 4.50
C PRO A 101 4.85 -21.28 5.99
N GLY A 102 3.84 -20.94 6.81
CA GLY A 102 3.84 -21.24 8.24
C GLY A 102 4.11 -22.71 8.55
N GLU A 103 3.54 -23.61 7.75
CA GLU A 103 3.81 -25.06 7.79
C GLU A 103 5.30 -25.43 7.70
N LYS A 104 6.09 -24.69 6.92
CA LYS A 104 7.54 -24.91 6.79
C LYS A 104 8.33 -24.20 7.89
N LEU A 105 7.85 -23.04 8.35
CA LEU A 105 8.53 -22.21 9.35
C LEU A 105 8.42 -22.78 10.77
N PHE A 106 7.28 -23.39 11.11
CA PHE A 106 6.98 -23.89 12.46
C PHE A 106 6.95 -25.43 12.57
N ASP A 107 7.33 -26.18 11.53
CA ASP A 107 7.36 -27.65 11.52
C ASP A 107 8.03 -28.24 12.77
N GLY A 108 9.22 -27.71 13.13
CA GLY A 108 10.01 -28.15 14.28
C GLY A 108 9.42 -27.85 15.67
N ILE A 109 8.28 -27.13 15.75
CA ILE A 109 7.51 -26.91 16.99
C ILE A 109 6.04 -27.30 16.86
N ARG A 110 5.67 -28.05 15.80
CA ARG A 110 4.27 -28.37 15.49
C ARG A 110 3.56 -29.13 16.63
N ASP A 111 4.32 -29.88 17.42
CA ASP A 111 3.88 -30.60 18.61
C ASP A 111 3.50 -29.69 19.80
N GLN A 112 3.96 -28.43 19.79
CA GLN A 112 3.67 -27.40 20.79
C GLN A 112 2.50 -26.50 20.39
N LEU A 113 1.97 -26.64 19.18
CA LEU A 113 0.86 -25.83 18.67
C LEU A 113 -0.50 -26.38 19.10
N THR A 114 -1.46 -25.47 19.34
CA THR A 114 -2.85 -25.86 19.57
C THR A 114 -3.58 -26.00 18.23
N PHE A 115 -4.29 -27.11 18.04
CA PHE A 115 -5.19 -27.34 16.91
C PHE A 115 -6.59 -27.65 17.44
N ASN A 116 -7.58 -26.83 17.11
CA ASN A 116 -8.96 -27.08 17.50
C ASN A 116 -9.50 -28.35 16.83
N ALA A 117 -10.08 -29.26 17.62
CA ALA A 117 -10.56 -30.56 17.14
C ALA A 117 -11.72 -30.48 16.11
N ASN A 118 -12.44 -29.36 16.07
CA ASN A 118 -13.50 -29.08 15.10
C ASN A 118 -13.00 -28.35 13.83
N GLY A 119 -11.72 -27.97 13.76
CA GLY A 119 -11.12 -27.23 12.65
C GLY A 119 -11.25 -25.70 12.73
N ASP A 120 -11.94 -25.15 13.74
CA ASP A 120 -12.10 -23.70 13.90
C ASP A 120 -10.75 -22.98 14.03
N LEU A 121 -10.70 -21.72 13.60
CA LEU A 121 -9.53 -20.86 13.77
C LEU A 121 -9.17 -20.75 15.26
N TRP A 122 -7.94 -21.12 15.61
CA TRP A 122 -7.31 -20.82 16.88
C TRP A 122 -6.18 -19.82 16.64
N CYS A 123 -6.17 -18.73 17.40
CA CYS A 123 -5.07 -17.78 17.44
C CYS A 123 -4.69 -17.55 18.91
N PRO A 124 -3.40 -17.44 19.26
CA PRO A 124 -3.03 -16.98 20.59
C PRO A 124 -3.45 -15.51 20.78
N PRO A 125 -3.81 -15.08 21.99
CA PRO A 125 -4.02 -13.68 22.31
C PRO A 125 -2.80 -12.80 21.95
N HIS A 126 -3.03 -11.83 21.07
CA HIS A 126 -2.07 -10.80 20.71
C HIS A 126 -1.74 -9.88 21.89
N ARG A 127 -0.53 -9.32 21.89
CA ARG A 127 -0.05 -8.44 22.98
C ARG A 127 -0.87 -7.17 23.14
N TYR A 128 -1.59 -6.78 22.10
CA TYR A 128 -2.46 -5.60 22.05
C TYR A 128 -3.90 -5.84 22.54
N VAL A 129 -4.26 -7.07 22.94
CA VAL A 129 -5.55 -7.35 23.58
C VAL A 129 -5.51 -6.94 25.06
N ILE A 130 -6.25 -5.89 25.41
CA ILE A 130 -6.33 -5.36 26.78
C ILE A 130 -6.79 -6.47 27.75
N GLY A 131 -5.98 -6.75 28.77
CA GLY A 131 -6.26 -7.78 29.78
C GLY A 131 -5.72 -9.19 29.46
N SER A 132 -5.09 -9.40 28.31
CA SER A 132 -4.36 -10.63 28.02
C SER A 132 -3.06 -10.73 28.81
N SER A 133 -2.64 -11.95 29.16
CA SER A 133 -1.28 -12.20 29.64
C SER A 133 -0.36 -12.43 28.43
N PRO A 134 0.87 -11.88 28.41
CA PRO A 134 1.78 -12.09 27.28
C PRO A 134 2.12 -13.58 27.15
N HIS A 135 1.82 -14.15 25.98
CA HIS A 135 2.15 -15.53 25.66
C HIS A 135 3.65 -15.70 25.45
N PRO A 136 4.23 -16.90 25.74
CA PRO A 136 5.64 -17.16 25.49
C PRO A 136 5.93 -17.03 23.99
N SER A 137 6.93 -16.21 23.65
CA SER A 137 7.41 -16.11 22.27
C SER A 137 8.19 -17.36 21.88
N VAL A 138 8.09 -17.76 20.62
CA VAL A 138 8.89 -18.83 20.03
C VAL A 138 9.92 -18.25 19.07
N THR A 139 11.08 -18.90 19.01
CA THR A 139 12.11 -18.61 18.01
C THR A 139 12.26 -19.80 17.09
N VAL A 140 11.97 -19.62 15.80
CA VAL A 140 12.09 -20.65 14.76
C VAL A 140 12.84 -20.12 13.55
N THR A 141 13.40 -21.02 12.74
CA THR A 141 14.21 -20.64 11.57
C THR A 141 13.91 -21.49 10.35
N ALA A 142 13.94 -20.89 9.16
CA ALA A 142 13.76 -21.60 7.90
C ALA A 142 14.60 -21.01 6.76
N PRO A 143 14.98 -21.80 5.74
CA PRO A 143 15.64 -21.30 4.55
C PRO A 143 14.63 -20.61 3.61
N TRP A 144 15.03 -19.48 3.03
CA TRP A 144 14.25 -18.70 2.07
C TRP A 144 15.10 -18.33 0.84
N ALA A 145 14.42 -18.00 -0.26
CA ALA A 145 15.00 -17.39 -1.45
C ALA A 145 14.01 -16.39 -2.07
N ILE A 146 14.52 -15.35 -2.72
CA ILE A 146 13.79 -14.41 -3.57
C ILE A 146 14.44 -14.46 -4.96
N ALA A 147 13.64 -14.74 -5.97
CA ALA A 147 14.01 -14.81 -7.37
C ALA A 147 12.74 -14.76 -8.23
N PRO A 148 12.83 -14.33 -9.50
CA PRO A 148 13.99 -13.71 -10.14
C PRO A 148 14.14 -12.24 -9.73
N LEU A 149 15.36 -11.71 -9.88
CA LEU A 149 15.70 -10.30 -9.69
C LEU A 149 16.59 -9.82 -10.84
N ALA A 150 16.47 -8.54 -11.20
CA ALA A 150 17.37 -7.88 -12.13
C ALA A 150 18.72 -7.54 -11.46
N ALA A 151 19.66 -6.99 -12.23
CA ALA A 151 20.85 -6.37 -11.68
C ALA A 151 20.45 -5.11 -10.89
N GLY A 152 21.05 -4.87 -9.73
CA GLY A 152 20.65 -3.76 -8.87
C GLY A 152 21.12 -3.87 -7.44
N THR A 153 20.84 -2.86 -6.62
CA THR A 153 21.07 -2.92 -5.17
C THR A 153 19.75 -3.00 -4.44
N TYR A 154 19.62 -3.99 -3.55
CA TYR A 154 18.36 -4.35 -2.90
C TYR A 154 18.43 -4.26 -1.38
N GLN A 155 17.26 -4.05 -0.76
CA GLN A 155 16.99 -4.32 0.66
C GLN A 155 15.91 -5.39 0.76
N VAL A 156 16.05 -6.31 1.71
CA VAL A 156 15.01 -7.29 2.03
C VAL A 156 14.30 -6.86 3.31
N ARG A 157 13.01 -6.54 3.18
CA ARG A 157 12.07 -6.31 4.29
C ARG A 157 11.07 -7.45 4.30
N GLY A 158 10.33 -7.64 5.39
CA GLY A 158 9.33 -8.68 5.43
C GLY A 158 8.48 -8.65 6.68
N PHE A 159 7.51 -9.54 6.71
CA PHE A 159 6.62 -9.77 7.84
C PHE A 159 6.13 -11.21 7.84
N TYR A 160 5.66 -11.68 8.98
CA TYR A 160 4.82 -12.87 9.06
C TYR A 160 3.37 -12.41 9.08
N ASP A 161 2.67 -12.69 7.98
CA ASP A 161 1.21 -12.67 7.89
C ASP A 161 0.67 -13.74 8.84
N ILE A 162 -0.04 -13.35 9.90
CA ILE A 162 -0.44 -14.27 10.98
C ILE A 162 -1.83 -14.87 10.82
N ASP A 163 -2.77 -14.15 10.19
CA ASP A 163 -4.17 -14.56 10.02
C ASP A 163 -4.52 -15.02 8.60
N GLY A 164 -3.60 -14.85 7.64
CA GLY A 164 -3.69 -15.35 6.28
C GLY A 164 -4.41 -14.40 5.32
N ASP A 165 -4.43 -13.10 5.60
CA ASP A 165 -5.16 -12.09 4.82
C ASP A 165 -4.34 -11.47 3.66
N PHE A 166 -3.02 -11.67 3.64
CA PHE A 166 -2.14 -11.10 2.62
C PHE A 166 -2.35 -11.71 1.23
N ASP A 167 -2.60 -10.85 0.23
CA ASP A 167 -2.56 -11.22 -1.18
C ASP A 167 -1.75 -10.17 -1.97
N PRO A 168 -0.62 -10.55 -2.61
CA PRO A 168 0.20 -9.61 -3.37
C PRO A 168 -0.48 -9.09 -4.65
N ALA A 169 -1.58 -9.72 -5.10
CA ALA A 169 -2.29 -9.35 -6.33
C ALA A 169 -3.29 -8.19 -6.16
N PHE A 170 -3.65 -7.79 -4.93
CA PHE A 170 -4.67 -6.77 -4.67
C PHE A 170 -4.17 -5.69 -3.70
N SER A 171 -4.29 -4.42 -4.06
CA SER A 171 -3.82 -3.30 -3.22
C SER A 171 -4.52 -3.23 -1.85
N ILE A 172 -5.74 -3.76 -1.75
CA ILE A 172 -6.50 -3.85 -0.50
C ILE A 172 -5.94 -4.87 0.52
N SER A 173 -5.04 -5.76 0.11
CA SER A 173 -4.44 -6.81 0.97
C SER A 173 -2.94 -7.06 0.75
N ASN A 174 -2.26 -6.27 -0.07
CA ASN A 174 -0.82 -6.42 -0.36
C ASN A 174 0.14 -5.77 0.67
N LEU A 175 -0.31 -5.46 1.89
CA LEU A 175 0.49 -4.86 2.96
C LEU A 175 0.08 -5.45 4.32
N PRO A 176 1.02 -5.54 5.29
CA PRO A 176 0.76 -6.18 6.57
C PRO A 176 -0.33 -5.49 7.40
N SER A 177 -1.09 -6.30 8.13
CA SER A 177 -2.19 -5.90 9.00
C SER A 177 -1.72 -5.75 10.46
N ARG A 178 -2.66 -5.48 11.38
CA ARG A 178 -2.35 -5.38 12.82
C ARG A 178 -2.14 -6.75 13.45
N GLY A 179 -0.96 -6.96 14.04
CA GLY A 179 -0.59 -8.20 14.72
C GLY A 179 0.44 -9.03 13.95
N ASP A 180 0.66 -8.72 12.68
CA ASP A 180 1.74 -9.27 11.86
C ASP A 180 3.12 -8.98 12.46
N ILE A 181 4.08 -9.87 12.18
CA ILE A 181 5.42 -9.80 12.77
C ILE A 181 6.42 -9.28 11.75
N GLY A 182 6.61 -7.96 11.73
CA GLY A 182 7.53 -7.26 10.83
C GLY A 182 9.02 -7.46 11.12
N GLY A 183 9.84 -7.16 10.11
CA GLY A 183 11.30 -7.14 10.19
C GLY A 183 12.00 -7.10 8.82
N GLY A 184 13.21 -7.68 8.74
CA GLY A 184 14.01 -7.67 7.52
C GLY A 184 15.48 -8.06 7.72
N ALA A 185 16.29 -7.87 6.69
CA ALA A 185 17.74 -7.97 6.77
C ALA A 185 18.31 -6.65 7.31
N ILE A 186 18.77 -6.63 8.57
CA ILE A 186 19.22 -5.42 9.27
C ILE A 186 20.65 -5.53 9.81
N ASP A 187 21.41 -4.43 9.71
CA ASP A 187 22.81 -4.35 10.15
C ASP A 187 23.00 -3.78 11.57
N ASN A 188 21.91 -3.47 12.27
CA ASN A 188 21.93 -2.84 13.59
C ASN A 188 20.95 -3.48 14.59
N ALA A 189 20.69 -4.78 14.49
CA ALA A 189 19.69 -5.51 15.29
C ALA A 189 19.72 -5.19 16.81
N SER A 190 20.90 -5.08 17.43
CA SER A 190 21.03 -4.73 18.85
C SER A 190 20.51 -3.33 19.19
N SER A 191 20.58 -2.37 18.26
CA SER A 191 20.01 -1.03 18.41
C SER A 191 18.49 -1.07 18.26
N VAL A 192 17.97 -1.85 17.29
CA VAL A 192 16.53 -2.02 17.05
C VAL A 192 15.84 -2.68 18.25
N LEU A 193 16.46 -3.68 18.87
CA LEU A 193 15.99 -4.31 20.12
C LEU A 193 15.93 -3.33 21.31
N LEU A 194 16.64 -2.19 21.24
CA LEU A 194 16.61 -1.11 22.22
C LEU A 194 15.73 0.08 21.79
N GLY A 195 14.97 -0.06 20.70
CA GLY A 195 14.03 0.95 20.19
C GLY A 195 14.61 1.91 19.13
N GLY A 196 15.83 1.68 18.64
CA GLY A 196 16.41 2.46 17.53
C GLY A 196 15.82 2.10 16.16
N ALA A 197 15.89 3.02 15.20
CA ALA A 197 15.42 2.78 13.83
C ALA A 197 16.22 1.65 13.12
N PRO A 198 15.58 0.80 12.29
CA PRO A 198 16.26 -0.26 11.56
C PRO A 198 17.12 0.29 10.42
N ARG A 199 18.37 -0.17 10.34
CA ARG A 199 19.26 0.05 9.19
C ARG A 199 19.28 -1.22 8.34
N TYR A 200 18.47 -1.24 7.30
CA TYR A 200 18.41 -2.35 6.36
C TYR A 200 19.72 -2.52 5.59
N ARG A 201 20.16 -3.78 5.47
CA ARG A 201 21.34 -4.17 4.70
C ARG A 201 21.08 -3.92 3.22
N ARG A 202 22.08 -3.37 2.53
CA ARG A 202 22.10 -3.26 1.06
C ARG A 202 22.83 -4.46 0.46
N MET A 203 22.27 -5.05 -0.58
CA MET A 203 22.80 -6.23 -1.28
C MET A 203 22.90 -5.89 -2.77
N THR A 204 24.12 -5.75 -3.27
CA THR A 204 24.39 -5.42 -4.68
C THR A 204 24.52 -6.70 -5.50
N LEU A 205 23.65 -6.85 -6.50
CA LEU A 205 23.42 -8.03 -7.30
C LEU A 205 23.78 -7.74 -8.77
N GLY A 206 24.65 -8.57 -9.33
CA GLY A 206 25.30 -8.33 -10.63
C GLY A 206 26.67 -7.66 -10.51
N ASP A 207 27.44 -7.69 -11.59
CA ASP A 207 28.79 -7.13 -11.69
C ASP A 207 28.75 -5.68 -12.19
N VAL A 208 29.62 -4.84 -11.62
CA VAL A 208 29.80 -3.44 -12.05
C VAL A 208 30.50 -3.41 -13.40
N GLN A 209 29.84 -2.81 -14.38
CA GLN A 209 30.33 -2.63 -15.74
C GLN A 209 31.24 -1.39 -15.85
N ALA A 210 31.90 -1.23 -17.00
CA ALA A 210 32.84 -0.13 -17.24
C ALA A 210 32.21 1.28 -17.22
N ASP A 211 30.89 1.38 -17.40
CA ASP A 211 30.10 2.61 -17.29
C ASP A 211 29.52 2.83 -15.88
N GLY A 212 29.75 1.92 -14.93
CA GLY A 212 29.21 1.96 -13.57
C GLY A 212 27.84 1.29 -13.41
N SER A 213 27.19 0.83 -14.49
CA SER A 213 25.95 0.07 -14.41
C SER A 213 26.18 -1.32 -13.79
N LEU A 214 25.11 -1.96 -13.31
CA LEU A 214 25.14 -3.36 -12.85
C LEU A 214 24.55 -4.25 -13.93
N ALA A 215 25.19 -5.39 -14.21
CA ALA A 215 24.66 -6.40 -15.12
C ALA A 215 24.77 -7.82 -14.51
N ILE A 216 23.83 -8.70 -14.86
CA ILE A 216 23.89 -10.12 -14.50
C ILE A 216 24.54 -10.87 -15.67
N GLY A 217 25.62 -11.62 -15.39
CA GLY A 217 26.30 -12.46 -16.38
C GLY A 217 25.52 -13.71 -16.76
N GLU A 218 26.01 -14.44 -17.78
CA GLU A 218 25.30 -15.59 -18.39
C GLU A 218 24.99 -16.75 -17.41
N GLU A 219 25.71 -16.88 -16.30
CA GLU A 219 25.47 -17.90 -15.26
C GLU A 219 24.42 -17.47 -14.21
N GLY A 220 23.91 -16.24 -14.28
CA GLY A 220 23.09 -15.62 -13.24
C GLY A 220 23.93 -14.97 -12.14
N ALA A 221 23.27 -14.39 -11.13
CA ALA A 221 23.93 -13.80 -9.96
C ALA A 221 23.25 -14.27 -8.68
N ARG A 222 24.03 -14.58 -7.63
CA ARG A 222 23.46 -15.10 -6.38
C ARG A 222 24.18 -14.59 -5.14
N ILE A 223 23.41 -14.10 -4.17
CA ILE A 223 23.91 -13.67 -2.86
C ILE A 223 23.28 -14.57 -1.79
N THR A 224 24.13 -15.37 -1.15
CA THR A 224 23.73 -16.36 -0.14
C THR A 224 24.00 -15.86 1.28
N GLY A 225 23.42 -16.55 2.28
CA GLY A 225 23.73 -16.31 3.69
C GLY A 225 23.13 -15.03 4.27
N ILE A 226 22.11 -14.47 3.61
CA ILE A 226 21.42 -13.26 4.07
C ILE A 226 20.55 -13.65 5.28
N ALA A 227 20.85 -13.08 6.45
CA ALA A 227 20.05 -13.24 7.65
C ALA A 227 18.89 -12.23 7.64
N VAL A 228 17.66 -12.74 7.72
CA VAL A 228 16.44 -11.94 7.94
C VAL A 228 15.89 -12.26 9.32
N THR A 229 15.53 -11.23 10.08
CA THR A 229 14.87 -11.39 11.38
C THR A 229 13.51 -10.72 11.35
N LEU A 230 12.47 -11.47 11.72
CA LEU A 230 11.12 -10.98 11.99
C LEU A 230 10.87 -11.06 13.50
N GLY A 231 10.41 -9.97 14.11
CA GLY A 231 10.17 -9.93 15.56
C GLY A 231 9.50 -8.68 16.10
N LEU A 232 9.01 -7.79 15.23
CA LEU A 232 8.26 -6.59 15.63
C LEU A 232 6.76 -6.81 15.35
N GLU A 233 5.98 -7.13 16.39
CA GLU A 233 4.52 -7.19 16.28
C GLU A 233 3.98 -5.80 15.92
N LEU A 234 3.31 -5.68 14.78
CA LEU A 234 2.85 -4.40 14.24
C LEU A 234 1.60 -3.90 15.00
N PRO A 235 1.66 -2.73 15.67
CA PRO A 235 0.61 -2.28 16.58
C PRO A 235 -0.59 -1.62 15.89
N LEU A 236 -0.42 -1.22 14.63
CA LEU A 236 -1.41 -0.46 13.87
C LEU A 236 -2.10 -1.34 12.85
N GLU A 237 -3.35 -0.99 12.55
CA GLU A 237 -4.02 -1.48 11.35
C GLU A 237 -3.60 -0.62 10.14
N ARG A 238 -3.84 -1.09 8.92
CA ARG A 238 -3.76 -0.22 7.74
C ARG A 238 -4.72 0.99 7.92
N PRO A 239 -4.35 2.21 7.48
CA PRO A 239 -5.17 3.41 7.66
C PRO A 239 -6.32 3.46 6.63
N VAL A 240 -7.20 2.44 6.62
CA VAL A 240 -8.37 2.39 5.73
C VAL A 240 -9.19 3.67 5.91
N PHE A 241 -9.51 4.34 4.81
CA PHE A 241 -10.21 5.62 4.85
C PHE A 241 -11.19 5.80 3.69
N TYR A 242 -12.11 6.74 3.85
CA TYR A 242 -12.87 7.35 2.76
C TYR A 242 -12.94 8.87 2.90
N ALA A 243 -13.13 9.56 1.77
CA ALA A 243 -13.31 11.00 1.76
C ALA A 243 -14.75 11.35 2.18
N LYS A 244 -14.90 11.92 3.39
CA LYS A 244 -16.20 12.22 4.00
C LYS A 244 -16.75 13.59 3.60
N GLU A 245 -15.88 14.59 3.51
CA GLU A 245 -16.25 15.98 3.21
C GLU A 245 -15.06 16.69 2.54
N VAL A 246 -15.35 17.58 1.59
CA VAL A 246 -14.39 18.56 1.06
C VAL A 246 -14.80 19.94 1.56
N MET A 247 -13.84 20.67 2.12
CA MET A 247 -13.97 22.01 2.67
C MET A 247 -13.17 22.96 1.76
N ASP A 248 -13.87 23.65 0.87
CA ASP A 248 -13.30 24.50 -0.17
C ASP A 248 -14.08 25.82 -0.28
N ASP A 249 -13.39 26.92 -0.03
CA ASP A 249 -13.94 28.28 -0.09
C ASP A 249 -13.71 28.94 -1.47
N PHE A 250 -13.07 28.27 -2.47
CA PHE A 250 -12.56 28.91 -3.70
C PHE A 250 -12.85 28.20 -5.03
N GLU A 251 -12.63 26.89 -5.15
CA GLU A 251 -12.81 26.16 -6.42
C GLU A 251 -14.23 25.61 -6.58
N GLY A 252 -15.05 25.65 -5.52
CA GLY A 252 -16.43 25.17 -5.52
C GLY A 252 -16.56 23.65 -5.44
N ASN A 253 -15.52 22.96 -4.97
CA ASN A 253 -15.58 21.53 -4.73
C ASN A 253 -16.67 21.19 -3.72
N THR A 254 -17.55 20.27 -4.11
CA THR A 254 -18.66 19.77 -3.27
C THR A 254 -18.69 18.25 -3.18
N ASN A 255 -17.96 17.55 -4.06
CA ASN A 255 -17.86 16.10 -4.07
C ASN A 255 -16.50 15.66 -3.49
N PRO A 256 -16.45 15.06 -2.29
CA PRO A 256 -15.19 14.62 -1.68
C PRO A 256 -14.50 13.49 -2.45
N ASN A 257 -15.22 12.77 -3.32
CA ASN A 257 -14.65 11.68 -4.13
C ASN A 257 -14.08 12.13 -5.48
N ALA A 258 -14.29 13.38 -5.89
CA ALA A 258 -13.82 13.93 -7.16
C ALA A 258 -13.41 15.40 -6.98
N VAL A 259 -12.26 15.60 -6.35
CA VAL A 259 -11.74 16.91 -5.96
C VAL A 259 -10.88 17.48 -7.07
N VAL A 260 -11.09 18.74 -7.44
CA VAL A 260 -10.33 19.45 -8.46
C VAL A 260 -9.50 20.55 -7.82
N LEU A 261 -8.18 20.50 -8.07
CA LEU A 261 -7.21 21.56 -7.81
C LEU A 261 -6.75 22.11 -9.16
N ARG A 262 -6.79 23.43 -9.41
CA ARG A 262 -6.21 23.95 -10.67
C ARG A 262 -4.69 23.88 -10.63
N SER A 263 -4.06 23.66 -11.78
CA SER A 263 -2.59 23.64 -11.89
C SER A 263 -1.94 24.98 -11.50
N ASP A 264 -2.66 26.10 -11.63
CA ASP A 264 -2.23 27.44 -11.21
C ASP A 264 -2.77 27.90 -9.83
N PHE A 265 -3.24 26.99 -8.98
CA PHE A 265 -3.90 27.34 -7.71
C PHE A 265 -3.01 28.21 -6.81
N GLN A 266 -3.48 29.42 -6.48
CA GLN A 266 -2.81 30.34 -5.56
C GLN A 266 -3.52 30.37 -4.21
N LEU A 267 -2.77 30.28 -3.11
CA LEU A 267 -3.29 30.50 -1.77
C LEU A 267 -3.73 31.96 -1.61
N ASN A 268 -4.88 32.19 -0.97
CA ASN A 268 -5.36 33.56 -0.73
C ASN A 268 -4.63 34.26 0.43
N ASN A 269 -4.25 33.52 1.46
CA ASN A 269 -3.45 34.00 2.58
C ASN A 269 -2.60 32.83 3.13
N PHE A 270 -1.31 33.03 3.29
CA PHE A 270 -0.37 32.10 3.88
C PHE A 270 0.51 32.85 4.90
N SER A 271 0.07 32.88 6.16
CA SER A 271 0.70 33.65 7.23
C SER A 271 0.54 32.99 8.60
N GLU A 272 1.67 32.80 9.30
CA GLU A 272 1.70 32.36 10.70
C GLU A 272 0.94 33.31 11.64
N ALA A 273 0.87 34.59 11.30
CA ALA A 273 0.14 35.59 12.09
C ALA A 273 -1.40 35.46 11.96
N ASN A 274 -1.90 34.71 10.97
CA ASN A 274 -3.33 34.45 10.79
C ASN A 274 -3.57 32.98 10.37
N PRO A 275 -3.37 32.02 11.28
CA PRO A 275 -3.51 30.59 10.96
C PRO A 275 -4.95 30.21 10.56
N GLY A 276 -5.96 30.96 11.01
CA GLY A 276 -7.35 30.74 10.57
C GLY A 276 -7.58 31.09 9.08
N ALA A 277 -6.96 32.16 8.58
CA ALA A 277 -7.01 32.49 7.15
C ALA A 277 -6.09 31.58 6.32
N THR A 278 -4.95 31.17 6.88
CA THR A 278 -4.03 30.20 6.28
C THR A 278 -4.69 28.85 6.09
N GLU A 279 -5.30 28.29 7.13
CA GLU A 279 -6.03 27.02 7.03
C GLU A 279 -7.16 27.11 5.99
N LYS A 280 -7.95 28.20 6.02
CA LYS A 280 -9.03 28.41 5.05
C LYS A 280 -8.55 28.55 3.61
N SER A 281 -7.31 29.00 3.39
CA SER A 281 -6.75 29.16 2.04
C SER A 281 -6.47 27.83 1.34
N PHE A 282 -6.41 26.72 2.09
CA PHE A 282 -6.31 25.39 1.51
C PHE A 282 -7.68 24.78 1.20
N ILE A 283 -7.77 24.11 0.04
CA ILE A 283 -8.75 23.03 -0.16
C ILE A 283 -8.41 21.93 0.85
N ARG A 284 -9.38 21.53 1.68
CA ARG A 284 -9.17 20.54 2.75
C ARG A 284 -10.12 19.36 2.60
N LEU A 285 -9.61 18.17 2.86
CA LEU A 285 -10.37 16.92 2.83
C LEU A 285 -10.49 16.38 4.25
N ARG A 286 -11.72 16.20 4.73
CA ARG A 286 -11.99 15.42 5.94
C ARG A 286 -12.11 13.96 5.52
N LEU A 287 -11.17 13.15 5.96
CA LEU A 287 -11.19 11.71 5.77
C LEU A 287 -11.70 11.07 7.06
N ALA A 288 -12.53 10.04 6.94
CA ALA A 288 -12.99 9.24 8.05
C ALA A 288 -12.46 7.81 7.94
N SER A 289 -12.19 7.18 9.09
CA SER A 289 -11.67 5.82 9.17
C SER A 289 -12.67 4.78 8.65
N GLY A 290 -12.19 3.83 7.86
CA GLY A 290 -12.96 2.75 7.26
C GLY A 290 -13.58 3.12 5.91
N VAL A 291 -14.78 2.62 5.65
CA VAL A 291 -15.60 2.90 4.45
C VAL A 291 -16.84 3.70 4.84
N HIS A 292 -17.63 4.17 3.87
CA HIS A 292 -18.91 4.82 4.16
C HIS A 292 -19.81 3.89 5.01
N PRO A 293 -20.59 4.38 6.00
CA PRO A 293 -21.38 3.52 6.89
C PRO A 293 -22.31 2.55 6.17
N ASP A 294 -22.95 2.98 5.08
CA ASP A 294 -23.84 2.13 4.25
C ASP A 294 -23.09 1.01 3.49
N GLU A 295 -21.76 1.10 3.41
CA GLU A 295 -20.88 0.12 2.77
C GLU A 295 -20.20 -0.81 3.79
N ALA A 296 -20.30 -0.55 5.10
CA ALA A 296 -19.49 -1.21 6.13
C ALA A 296 -19.74 -2.73 6.25
N GLU A 297 -20.98 -3.19 6.05
CA GLU A 297 -21.30 -4.63 6.03
C GLU A 297 -20.68 -5.32 4.80
N ASN A 298 -20.78 -4.71 3.63
CA ASN A 298 -20.16 -5.23 2.40
C ASN A 298 -18.62 -5.20 2.47
N GLY A 299 -18.04 -4.13 3.03
CA GLY A 299 -16.60 -3.97 3.19
C GLY A 299 -15.99 -4.96 4.17
N ALA A 300 -16.70 -5.31 5.25
CA ALA A 300 -16.28 -6.34 6.20
C ALA A 300 -16.51 -7.78 5.70
N ALA A 301 -17.30 -7.96 4.64
CA ALA A 301 -17.59 -9.27 4.06
C ALA A 301 -16.60 -9.66 2.95
N SER A 302 -16.58 -10.95 2.61
CA SER A 302 -15.88 -11.46 1.41
C SER A 302 -16.48 -10.83 0.13
N PRO A 303 -15.66 -10.39 -0.84
CA PRO A 303 -14.22 -10.67 -0.97
C PRO A 303 -13.28 -9.67 -0.28
N PHE A 304 -13.80 -8.60 0.33
CA PHE A 304 -12.97 -7.49 0.81
C PHE A 304 -12.38 -7.70 2.20
N ASN A 305 -13.15 -8.25 3.14
CA ASN A 305 -12.74 -8.60 4.51
C ASN A 305 -12.06 -7.45 5.29
N LEU A 306 -12.42 -6.19 5.00
CA LEU A 306 -11.73 -5.01 5.55
C LEU A 306 -12.01 -4.83 7.06
N PRO A 307 -11.06 -4.28 7.84
CA PRO A 307 -11.20 -3.99 9.26
C PRO A 307 -12.04 -2.73 9.52
N VAL A 308 -13.30 -2.74 9.05
CA VAL A 308 -14.20 -1.57 9.01
C VAL A 308 -15.42 -1.67 9.92
N ASN A 309 -15.59 -2.79 10.64
CA ASN A 309 -16.70 -2.99 11.56
C ASN A 309 -16.24 -3.59 12.92
N PRO A 310 -15.98 -2.76 13.95
CA PRO A 310 -15.93 -1.30 13.91
C PRO A 310 -14.68 -0.78 13.15
N PRO A 311 -14.72 0.43 12.60
CA PRO A 311 -13.56 1.00 11.91
C PRO A 311 -12.45 1.37 12.90
N MET A 312 -11.20 1.11 12.49
CA MET A 312 -10.01 1.41 13.29
C MET A 312 -9.64 2.91 13.17
N PRO A 313 -9.54 3.67 14.28
CA PRO A 313 -9.25 5.11 14.23
C PRO A 313 -7.81 5.39 13.77
N PHE A 314 -7.60 6.56 13.16
CA PHE A 314 -6.27 7.02 12.77
C PHE A 314 -5.38 7.28 13.99
N VAL A 315 -4.13 6.81 13.95
CA VAL A 315 -3.14 7.05 15.00
C VAL A 315 -2.15 8.12 14.56
N PHE A 316 -2.25 9.29 15.18
CA PHE A 316 -1.35 10.40 14.92
C PHE A 316 -0.04 10.22 15.67
N THR A 317 1.08 10.44 14.96
CA THR A 317 2.44 10.51 15.51
C THR A 317 3.20 11.62 14.79
N GLN A 318 4.23 12.21 15.41
CA GLN A 318 5.11 13.15 14.72
C GLN A 318 6.07 12.36 13.80
N GLN A 319 6.42 12.93 12.65
CA GLN A 319 7.47 12.41 11.77
C GLN A 319 8.85 12.73 12.37
N ASP A 320 9.86 11.92 12.06
CA ASP A 320 11.28 12.27 12.25
C ASP A 320 11.79 12.74 10.88
N VAL A 321 11.70 14.06 10.64
CA VAL A 321 12.06 14.68 9.36
C VAL A 321 13.58 14.92 9.30
N SER A 322 14.20 15.15 10.47
CA SER A 322 15.64 15.31 10.59
C SER A 322 16.42 14.00 10.35
N GLY A 323 15.78 12.85 10.59
CA GLY A 323 16.40 11.52 10.50
C GLY A 323 17.39 11.23 11.64
N ASP A 324 17.32 11.96 12.76
CA ASP A 324 18.24 11.82 13.89
C ASP A 324 17.83 10.72 14.90
N GLY A 325 16.64 10.14 14.72
CA GLY A 325 16.05 9.12 15.58
C GLY A 325 15.25 9.69 16.76
N LYS A 326 14.99 11.00 16.82
CA LYS A 326 14.27 11.67 17.91
C LYS A 326 13.21 12.63 17.37
N LEU A 327 12.02 12.54 17.96
CA LEU A 327 10.97 13.53 17.71
C LEU A 327 11.29 14.82 18.48
N SER A 328 11.39 15.94 17.77
CA SER A 328 11.79 17.23 18.34
C SER A 328 11.15 18.42 17.59
N PRO A 329 11.33 19.67 18.05
CA PRO A 329 10.78 20.84 17.36
C PRO A 329 11.36 21.12 15.96
N ILE A 330 12.44 20.44 15.54
CA ILE A 330 12.97 20.58 14.17
C ILE A 330 12.21 19.69 13.17
N ASP A 331 11.39 18.75 13.64
CA ASP A 331 10.62 17.83 12.82
C ASP A 331 9.26 18.44 12.44
N HIS A 332 9.36 19.51 11.65
CA HIS A 332 8.28 20.36 11.19
C HIS A 332 8.09 20.27 9.68
N VAL A 333 7.03 20.89 9.15
CA VAL A 333 6.80 20.97 7.71
C VAL A 333 7.70 22.06 7.08
N PRO A 334 8.12 21.93 5.81
CA PRO A 334 9.11 22.84 5.22
C PRO A 334 8.71 24.32 5.19
N GLU A 335 7.41 24.64 5.21
CA GLU A 335 6.92 26.02 5.21
C GLU A 335 7.09 26.76 6.53
N THR A 336 7.11 26.06 7.68
CA THR A 336 7.13 26.71 8.99
C THR A 336 7.57 25.78 10.11
N ALA A 337 8.41 26.30 11.01
CA ALA A 337 8.81 25.62 12.24
C ALA A 337 7.68 25.48 13.28
N ALA A 338 6.55 26.18 13.10
CA ALA A 338 5.42 26.14 14.03
C ALA A 338 4.52 24.91 13.84
N VAL A 339 4.54 24.25 12.67
CA VAL A 339 3.64 23.14 12.34
C VAL A 339 4.43 21.83 12.30
N PRO A 340 4.24 20.91 13.27
CA PRO A 340 4.93 19.62 13.26
C PRO A 340 4.53 18.80 12.03
N ALA A 341 5.47 18.06 11.46
CA ALA A 341 5.15 17.09 10.42
C ALA A 341 4.47 15.87 11.08
N LEU A 342 3.28 15.48 10.61
CA LEU A 342 2.47 14.42 11.23
C LEU A 342 2.26 13.21 10.32
N TYR A 343 2.18 12.03 10.94
CA TYR A 343 1.55 10.85 10.39
C TYR A 343 0.05 10.80 10.78
N PRO A 344 -0.83 10.14 9.99
CA PRO A 344 -0.53 9.48 8.72
C PRO A 344 -0.09 10.48 7.66
N LEU A 345 0.97 10.12 6.93
CA LEU A 345 1.51 10.94 5.84
C LEU A 345 0.52 10.84 4.67
N SER A 346 0.11 11.98 4.14
CA SER A 346 -0.81 12.07 3.00
C SER A 346 -0.04 12.34 1.71
N ILE A 347 -0.08 11.40 0.76
CA ILE A 347 0.61 11.50 -0.54
C ILE A 347 -0.38 11.30 -1.67
N PHE A 348 -0.38 12.22 -2.63
CA PHE A 348 -1.15 12.16 -3.86
C PHE A 348 -0.20 11.82 -5.00
N ALA A 349 -0.22 10.57 -5.47
CA ALA A 349 0.67 10.11 -6.54
C ALA A 349 -0.06 10.12 -7.89
N GLN A 350 0.58 10.65 -8.94
CA GLN A 350 -0.03 10.74 -10.27
C GLN A 350 -0.31 9.33 -10.82
N ILE A 351 -1.52 9.14 -11.33
CA ILE A 351 -1.94 7.91 -12.01
C ILE A 351 -1.74 8.12 -13.49
N HIS A 352 -0.91 7.29 -14.12
CA HIS A 352 -0.82 7.20 -15.56
C HIS A 352 -1.78 6.12 -16.06
N GLU A 353 -2.68 6.49 -16.97
CA GLU A 353 -3.44 5.52 -17.76
C GLU A 353 -2.51 4.99 -18.87
N GLU A 354 -1.74 3.94 -18.57
CA GLU A 354 -0.91 3.29 -19.60
C GLU A 354 -1.75 2.38 -20.50
N GLU A 355 -1.70 2.67 -21.80
CA GLU A 355 -2.23 1.81 -22.86
C GLU A 355 -1.50 0.45 -22.82
N HIS A 356 -2.25 -0.64 -22.65
CA HIS A 356 -1.70 -1.99 -22.64
C HIS A 356 -0.92 -2.28 -23.93
N GLY A 357 0.41 -2.42 -23.84
CA GLY A 357 1.26 -2.91 -24.93
C GLY A 357 2.19 -1.88 -25.59
N ALA A 358 2.28 -0.64 -25.10
CA ALA A 358 3.35 0.28 -25.48
C ALA A 358 4.63 0.01 -24.64
N PRO A 359 5.86 0.17 -25.19
CA PRO A 359 7.07 0.10 -24.39
C PRO A 359 7.09 1.24 -23.36
N HIS A 360 7.27 0.90 -22.08
CA HIS A 360 7.34 1.88 -21.00
C HIS A 360 8.42 2.94 -21.31
N THR A 361 7.98 4.18 -21.43
CA THR A 361 8.89 5.33 -21.46
C THR A 361 9.17 5.72 -20.01
N PRO A 362 10.44 5.83 -19.56
CA PRO A 362 10.76 6.24 -18.21
C PRO A 362 10.16 7.62 -17.91
N ARG A 363 9.11 7.65 -17.08
CA ARG A 363 8.41 8.88 -16.68
C ARG A 363 8.81 9.29 -15.26
N PRO A 364 8.82 10.60 -14.95
CA PRO A 364 8.99 11.05 -13.58
C PRO A 364 7.79 10.59 -12.74
N THR A 365 8.06 10.08 -11.54
CA THR A 365 7.02 9.93 -10.53
C THR A 365 6.68 11.32 -10.00
N VAL A 366 5.43 11.76 -10.20
CA VAL A 366 4.94 13.04 -9.69
C VAL A 366 4.08 12.81 -8.45
N VAL A 367 4.44 13.46 -7.34
CA VAL A 367 3.71 13.36 -6.06
C VAL A 367 3.43 14.73 -5.45
N LEU A 368 2.20 14.97 -4.99
CA LEU A 368 1.88 16.08 -4.09
C LEU A 368 1.82 15.54 -2.67
N GLN A 369 2.34 16.27 -1.69
CA GLN A 369 2.20 15.92 -0.28
C GLN A 369 1.08 16.76 0.35
N GLY A 370 0.15 16.11 1.05
CA GLY A 370 -0.83 16.81 1.87
C GLY A 370 -0.24 17.28 3.20
N LEU A 371 -0.82 18.32 3.77
CA LEU A 371 -0.59 18.71 5.15
C LEU A 371 -1.62 18.00 6.05
N THR A 372 -1.15 17.00 6.79
CA THR A 372 -1.96 16.25 7.77
C THR A 372 -2.20 17.08 9.02
N LEU A 373 -3.47 17.39 9.31
CA LEU A 373 -3.91 18.22 10.42
C LEU A 373 -4.68 17.43 11.47
N TYR A 374 -4.33 17.63 12.74
CA TYR A 374 -5.07 17.13 13.89
C TYR A 374 -6.18 18.12 14.25
N GLY A 375 -7.40 17.90 13.75
CA GLY A 375 -8.58 18.73 14.01
C GLY A 375 -8.60 20.14 13.38
N GLY A 376 -7.44 20.65 12.96
CA GLY A 376 -7.24 21.94 12.28
C GLY A 376 -5.79 22.41 12.39
N LEU A 377 -5.45 23.54 11.78
CA LEU A 377 -4.08 24.08 11.80
C LEU A 377 -3.67 24.56 13.21
N LEU A 378 -4.55 25.31 13.88
CA LEU A 378 -4.27 25.83 15.22
C LEU A 378 -4.03 24.73 16.27
N PRO A 379 -4.86 23.68 16.39
CA PRO A 379 -4.55 22.56 17.29
C PRO A 379 -3.27 21.82 16.89
N THR A 380 -2.98 21.69 15.59
CA THR A 380 -1.74 21.06 15.09
C THR A 380 -0.49 21.82 15.52
N VAL A 381 -0.47 23.15 15.39
CA VAL A 381 0.61 24.01 15.95
C VAL A 381 0.75 23.79 17.46
N GLY A 382 -0.37 23.70 18.19
CA GLY A 382 -0.39 23.41 19.62
C GLY A 382 0.27 22.08 20.00
N LEU A 383 0.26 21.07 19.12
CA LEU A 383 0.95 19.79 19.36
C LEU A 383 2.48 19.95 19.31
N GLY A 384 3.00 20.66 18.30
CA GLY A 384 4.46 20.86 18.14
C GLY A 384 5.08 21.59 19.34
N ALA A 385 4.35 22.57 19.89
CA ALA A 385 4.76 23.33 21.07
C ALA A 385 4.84 22.48 22.37
N MET A 386 4.20 21.30 22.44
CA MET A 386 4.22 20.47 23.64
C MET A 386 5.41 19.50 23.71
N GLY A 387 6.11 19.25 22.59
CA GLY A 387 7.29 18.38 22.54
C GLY A 387 7.06 16.93 22.97
N THR A 388 5.80 16.48 23.05
CA THR A 388 5.42 15.14 23.48
C THR A 388 5.04 14.26 22.28
N PRO A 389 5.52 13.00 22.20
CA PRO A 389 5.10 12.07 21.16
C PRO A 389 3.59 11.90 21.16
N ILE A 390 2.94 12.39 20.10
CA ILE A 390 1.51 12.19 19.88
C ILE A 390 1.28 10.69 19.70
N LYS A 391 0.30 10.15 20.43
CA LYS A 391 -0.32 8.84 20.21
C LYS A 391 -1.83 8.97 20.40
N ALA A 392 -2.42 9.89 19.65
CA ALA A 392 -3.86 10.17 19.69
C ALA A 392 -4.56 9.32 18.63
N ALA A 393 -5.60 8.59 19.05
CA ALA A 393 -6.53 7.90 18.17
C ALA A 393 -7.70 8.84 17.83
N ASN A 394 -8.01 9.03 16.55
CA ASN A 394 -9.13 9.85 16.09
C ASN A 394 -9.83 9.19 14.89
N PRO A 395 -11.18 9.05 14.86
CA PRO A 395 -11.89 8.53 13.70
C PRO A 395 -11.81 9.41 12.45
N GLU A 396 -11.31 10.65 12.56
CA GLU A 396 -11.16 11.57 11.43
C GLU A 396 -9.75 12.16 11.34
N VAL A 397 -9.34 12.49 10.12
CA VAL A 397 -8.14 13.28 9.81
C VAL A 397 -8.49 14.35 8.77
N ILE A 398 -7.89 15.54 8.89
CA ILE A 398 -8.05 16.62 7.92
C ILE A 398 -6.76 16.73 7.12
N ILE A 399 -6.84 16.66 5.80
CA ILE A 399 -5.71 16.84 4.89
C ILE A 399 -5.89 18.16 4.13
N ALA A 400 -4.99 19.11 4.33
CA ALA A 400 -4.92 20.32 3.50
C ALA A 400 -4.07 20.06 2.25
N LEU A 401 -4.60 20.34 1.06
CA LEU A 401 -3.89 20.13 -0.20
C LEU A 401 -2.85 21.24 -0.40
N ARG A 402 -1.56 20.90 -0.30
CA ARG A 402 -0.46 21.84 -0.59
C ARG A 402 -0.35 21.99 -2.11
N PRO A 403 -0.30 23.22 -2.67
CA PRO A 403 -0.19 23.43 -4.10
C PRO A 403 1.28 23.32 -4.55
N ALA A 404 1.89 22.17 -4.28
CA ALA A 404 3.25 21.82 -4.63
C ALA A 404 3.36 20.33 -5.00
N ALA A 405 4.08 20.04 -6.07
CA ALA A 405 4.31 18.72 -6.62
C ALA A 405 5.82 18.45 -6.74
N LEU A 406 6.27 17.26 -6.34
CA LEU A 406 7.64 16.80 -6.47
C LEU A 406 7.72 15.79 -7.63
N CYS A 407 8.53 16.10 -8.63
CA CYS A 407 8.82 15.26 -9.78
C CYS A 407 10.17 14.57 -9.59
N LEU A 408 10.21 13.24 -9.71
CA LEU A 408 11.40 12.42 -9.45
C LEU A 408 11.55 11.31 -10.49
N HIS A 409 12.68 11.28 -11.19
CA HIS A 409 13.02 10.16 -12.06
C HIS A 409 13.51 8.97 -11.22
N ALA A 410 12.63 7.99 -11.03
CA ALA A 410 12.88 6.90 -10.09
C ALA A 410 13.97 5.93 -10.58
N GLU A 411 14.08 5.76 -11.90
CA GLU A 411 15.08 4.93 -12.59
C GLU A 411 16.44 5.62 -12.80
N ASP A 412 16.47 6.96 -12.74
CA ASP A 412 17.69 7.77 -12.86
C ASP A 412 17.94 8.48 -11.51
N PRO A 413 18.70 7.87 -10.59
CA PRO A 413 18.94 8.43 -9.26
C PRO A 413 19.90 9.63 -9.24
N ASP A 414 20.71 9.79 -10.29
CA ASP A 414 21.68 10.88 -10.40
C ASP A 414 21.03 12.16 -10.96
N ARG A 415 19.92 12.03 -11.71
CA ARG A 415 19.07 13.16 -12.10
C ARG A 415 18.41 13.82 -10.87
N PRO A 416 18.56 15.15 -10.69
CA PRO A 416 17.95 15.87 -9.58
C PRO A 416 16.43 15.79 -9.62
N GLY A 417 15.79 15.85 -8.45
CA GLY A 417 14.34 16.05 -8.36
C GLY A 417 13.94 17.50 -8.60
N LEU A 418 12.67 17.73 -8.92
CA LEU A 418 12.10 19.08 -9.02
C LEU A 418 10.87 19.24 -8.12
N LEU A 419 10.94 20.12 -7.13
CA LEU A 419 9.78 20.63 -6.42
C LEU A 419 9.17 21.80 -7.22
N VAL A 420 8.02 21.54 -7.83
CA VAL A 420 7.16 22.56 -8.43
C VAL A 420 6.25 23.14 -7.35
N VAL A 421 6.25 24.46 -7.20
CA VAL A 421 5.28 25.19 -6.36
C VAL A 421 4.45 26.08 -7.27
N SER A 422 3.13 26.08 -7.10
CA SER A 422 2.23 26.78 -8.02
C SER A 422 2.55 28.27 -8.18
N HIS A 423 2.91 28.95 -7.08
CA HIS A 423 3.29 30.36 -7.01
C HIS A 423 4.38 30.58 -5.94
N GLU A 424 5.21 31.61 -6.11
CA GLU A 424 6.22 32.01 -5.12
C GLU A 424 5.58 32.64 -3.86
N THR A 425 4.50 33.41 -4.06
CA THR A 425 3.73 34.04 -2.98
C THR A 425 2.24 33.69 -3.04
N ASP A 426 1.58 33.84 -1.90
CA ASP A 426 0.12 33.93 -1.83
C ASP A 426 -0.38 35.21 -2.55
N ALA A 427 -1.71 35.38 -2.62
CA ALA A 427 -2.36 36.55 -3.20
C ALA A 427 -2.18 37.86 -2.38
N MET A 428 -1.59 37.78 -1.18
CA MET A 428 -1.31 38.91 -0.29
C MET A 428 0.18 39.33 -0.31
N GLY A 429 1.05 38.59 -1.01
CA GLY A 429 2.49 38.83 -1.09
C GLY A 429 3.34 38.16 0.00
N ASN A 430 2.79 37.20 0.75
CA ASN A 430 3.56 36.37 1.68
C ASN A 430 4.21 35.20 0.92
N ASN A 431 5.49 34.93 1.17
CA ASN A 431 6.22 33.81 0.56
C ASN A 431 5.63 32.46 1.00
N ILE A 432 5.41 31.54 0.06
CA ILE A 432 4.95 30.17 0.37
C ILE A 432 6.07 29.32 0.99
N LEU A 433 7.29 29.46 0.46
CA LEU A 433 8.50 28.85 1.02
C LEU A 433 9.40 29.96 1.60
N PRO A 434 9.36 30.24 2.91
CA PRO A 434 10.20 31.28 3.52
C PRO A 434 11.68 30.88 3.60
N ASP A 435 11.99 29.58 3.60
CA ASP A 435 13.37 29.05 3.49
C ASP A 435 13.49 28.01 2.34
N PRO A 436 13.64 28.46 1.09
CA PRO A 436 13.77 27.56 -0.06
C PRO A 436 15.01 26.66 0.00
N GLU A 437 16.13 27.12 0.58
CA GLU A 437 17.35 26.32 0.65
C GLU A 437 17.28 25.25 1.74
N GLY A 438 16.64 25.55 2.88
CA GLY A 438 16.27 24.55 3.89
C GLY A 438 15.35 23.46 3.31
N VAL A 439 14.35 23.84 2.50
CA VAL A 439 13.47 22.89 1.80
C VAL A 439 14.28 21.97 0.86
N LYS A 440 15.17 22.52 0.03
CA LYS A 440 16.04 21.73 -0.85
C LYS A 440 16.93 20.77 -0.05
N ALA A 441 17.54 21.24 1.04
CA ALA A 441 18.40 20.42 1.88
C ALA A 441 17.65 19.26 2.53
N ALA A 442 16.45 19.50 3.08
CA ALA A 442 15.61 18.47 3.68
C ALA A 442 15.17 17.42 2.65
N LEU A 443 14.67 17.85 1.49
CA LEU A 443 14.28 16.93 0.40
C LEU A 443 15.49 16.15 -0.13
N ALA A 444 16.68 16.77 -0.22
CA ALA A 444 17.88 16.08 -0.67
C ALA A 444 18.38 15.01 0.32
N ILE A 445 18.21 15.22 1.63
CA ILE A 445 18.47 14.20 2.66
C ILE A 445 17.46 13.05 2.53
N GLN A 446 16.17 13.35 2.39
CA GLN A 446 15.10 12.35 2.29
C GLN A 446 15.26 11.45 1.05
N PHE A 447 15.33 12.06 -0.14
CA PHE A 447 15.37 11.36 -1.43
C PHE A 447 16.79 10.99 -1.89
N LYS A 448 17.82 11.36 -1.12
CA LYS A 448 19.24 11.02 -1.32
C LYS A 448 19.81 11.45 -2.68
N ARG A 449 19.27 12.55 -3.22
CA ARG A 449 19.67 13.20 -4.47
C ARG A 449 19.41 14.71 -4.39
N PRO A 450 20.06 15.58 -5.17
CA PRO A 450 19.72 17.00 -5.18
C PRO A 450 18.26 17.24 -5.59
N VAL A 451 17.63 18.27 -5.04
CA VAL A 451 16.29 18.70 -5.43
C VAL A 451 16.32 20.21 -5.70
N ASP A 452 15.80 20.61 -6.85
CA ASP A 452 15.61 22.00 -7.24
C ASP A 452 14.18 22.48 -6.96
N ILE A 453 13.97 23.79 -7.00
CA ILE A 453 12.65 24.42 -6.86
C ILE A 453 12.33 25.18 -8.15
N ALA A 454 11.09 25.06 -8.63
CA ALA A 454 10.55 25.85 -9.74
C ALA A 454 9.17 26.40 -9.38
N PHE A 455 8.88 27.63 -9.83
CA PHE A 455 7.58 28.26 -9.69
C PHE A 455 6.83 28.23 -11.03
N GLY A 456 5.59 27.76 -10.99
CA GLY A 456 4.73 27.59 -12.17
C GLY A 456 3.72 26.45 -11.97
N CYS A 457 2.95 26.17 -13.02
CA CYS A 457 1.78 25.30 -12.89
C CYS A 457 2.13 23.83 -12.58
N LEU A 458 1.36 23.25 -11.67
CA LEU A 458 1.49 21.85 -11.23
C LEU A 458 1.19 20.88 -12.38
N PRO A 459 1.81 19.69 -12.42
CA PRO A 459 1.53 18.72 -13.48
C PRO A 459 0.07 18.25 -13.46
N GLU A 460 -0.63 18.42 -14.58
CA GLU A 460 -2.05 18.08 -14.71
C GLU A 460 -2.26 16.56 -14.75
N GLY A 461 -3.42 16.10 -14.25
CA GLY A 461 -3.77 14.68 -14.28
C GLY A 461 -4.58 14.19 -13.08
N LYS A 462 -4.74 12.87 -13.01
CA LYS A 462 -5.40 12.15 -11.92
C LYS A 462 -4.38 11.73 -10.87
N TYR A 463 -4.74 11.79 -9.60
CA TYR A 463 -3.85 11.49 -8.49
C TYR A 463 -4.53 10.60 -7.44
N ALA A 464 -3.91 9.44 -7.15
CA ALA A 464 -4.33 8.53 -6.10
C ALA A 464 -3.89 9.07 -4.73
N MET A 465 -4.82 9.11 -3.77
CA MET A 465 -4.55 9.51 -2.39
C MET A 465 -4.06 8.31 -1.59
N ASN A 466 -2.97 8.49 -0.85
CA ASN A 466 -2.36 7.49 0.00
C ASN A 466 -2.25 8.04 1.44
N LEU A 467 -2.72 7.28 2.42
CA LEU A 467 -2.40 7.50 3.84
C LEU A 467 -1.38 6.45 4.28
N ILE A 468 -0.31 6.88 4.93
CA ILE A 468 0.85 6.03 5.22
C ILE A 468 1.28 6.21 6.68
N TYR A 469 1.47 5.13 7.43
CA TYR A 469 2.01 5.13 8.78
C TYR A 469 3.53 4.99 8.81
N PRO A 470 4.22 5.35 9.92
CA PRO A 470 5.67 5.17 10.05
C PRO A 470 6.11 3.70 9.97
N THR A 471 5.20 2.75 10.17
CA THR A 471 5.43 1.31 9.97
C THR A 471 5.45 0.88 8.48
N GLY A 472 5.16 1.80 7.55
CA GLY A 472 4.98 1.50 6.12
C GLY A 472 3.59 0.97 5.77
N GLN A 473 2.73 0.70 6.76
CA GLN A 473 1.34 0.30 6.54
C GLN A 473 0.56 1.46 5.90
N ALA A 474 -0.02 1.21 4.73
CA ALA A 474 -0.63 2.25 3.91
C ALA A 474 -2.01 1.83 3.38
N TRP A 475 -2.79 2.83 2.99
CA TRP A 475 -4.04 2.66 2.26
C TRP A 475 -4.11 3.63 1.09
N THR A 476 -4.63 3.19 -0.04
CA THR A 476 -4.67 3.94 -1.30
C THR A 476 -6.10 4.02 -1.82
N THR A 477 -6.52 5.19 -2.32
CA THR A 477 -7.74 5.36 -3.11
C THR A 477 -7.42 6.11 -4.41
N PRO A 478 -7.98 5.73 -5.57
CA PRO A 478 -8.91 4.61 -5.76
C PRO A 478 -8.22 3.23 -5.65
N ASN A 479 -8.99 2.20 -5.31
CA ASN A 479 -8.54 0.80 -5.25
C ASN A 479 -9.58 -0.17 -5.85
N GLU A 480 -9.28 -1.47 -5.90
CA GLU A 480 -10.06 -2.51 -6.58
C GLU A 480 -11.46 -2.72 -5.97
N ALA A 481 -11.70 -2.27 -4.74
CA ALA A 481 -13.03 -2.31 -4.14
C ALA A 481 -14.00 -1.29 -4.79
N ALA A 482 -13.48 -0.22 -5.37
CA ALA A 482 -14.25 0.82 -6.07
C ALA A 482 -14.31 0.67 -7.59
N VAL A 483 -13.54 -0.26 -8.17
CA VAL A 483 -13.36 -0.40 -9.62
C VAL A 483 -13.94 -1.73 -10.09
N CYS A 484 -14.69 -1.68 -11.18
CA CYS A 484 -15.11 -2.89 -11.90
C CYS A 484 -14.01 -3.26 -12.91
N SER A 485 -13.66 -4.54 -12.97
CA SER A 485 -12.81 -5.05 -14.04
C SER A 485 -13.49 -4.89 -15.40
N HIS A 486 -12.71 -4.95 -16.48
CA HIS A 486 -13.24 -4.85 -17.85
C HIS A 486 -14.24 -5.98 -18.23
N LEU A 487 -14.35 -7.02 -17.40
CA LEU A 487 -15.31 -8.13 -17.54
C LEU A 487 -16.57 -7.95 -16.67
N GLU A 488 -16.56 -7.02 -15.71
CA GLU A 488 -17.67 -6.73 -14.81
C GLU A 488 -18.43 -5.49 -15.27
N ALA A 489 -19.70 -5.65 -15.65
CA ALA A 489 -20.57 -4.49 -15.88
C ALA A 489 -20.88 -3.79 -14.54
N LEU A 490 -20.70 -2.47 -14.49
CA LEU A 490 -21.20 -1.64 -13.38
C LEU A 490 -22.73 -1.67 -13.37
N SER A 491 -23.33 -1.90 -12.19
CA SER A 491 -24.78 -1.88 -12.02
C SER A 491 -25.36 -0.48 -12.23
N ALA A 492 -26.66 -0.40 -12.56
CA ALA A 492 -27.33 0.88 -12.88
C ALA A 492 -27.41 1.86 -11.69
N ASP A 493 -27.35 1.35 -10.45
CA ASP A 493 -27.25 2.13 -9.21
C ASP A 493 -25.79 2.38 -8.78
N GLY A 494 -24.81 1.80 -9.48
CA GLY A 494 -23.38 1.95 -9.21
C GLY A 494 -22.86 1.19 -7.98
N THR A 495 -23.66 0.32 -7.36
CA THR A 495 -23.32 -0.39 -6.11
C THR A 495 -22.69 -1.78 -6.32
N GLN A 496 -22.64 -2.29 -7.56
CA GLN A 496 -22.10 -3.61 -7.88
C GLN A 496 -21.26 -3.61 -9.16
N CYS A 497 -20.28 -4.51 -9.20
CA CYS A 497 -19.50 -4.90 -10.37
C CYS A 497 -19.88 -6.35 -10.72
N GLY A 498 -20.70 -6.54 -11.75
CA GLY A 498 -21.32 -7.84 -12.01
C GLY A 498 -22.17 -8.29 -10.82
N THR A 499 -21.73 -9.33 -10.10
CA THR A 499 -22.38 -9.83 -8.86
C THR A 499 -21.64 -9.44 -7.58
N ARG A 500 -20.46 -8.79 -7.68
CA ARG A 500 -19.62 -8.37 -6.56
C ARG A 500 -20.08 -7.00 -6.05
N PRO A 501 -20.22 -6.77 -4.73
CA PRO A 501 -20.45 -5.42 -4.19
C PRO A 501 -19.32 -4.46 -4.59
N ARG A 502 -19.63 -3.19 -4.76
CA ARG A 502 -18.68 -2.12 -5.06
C ARG A 502 -18.72 -1.09 -3.94
N LEU A 503 -17.55 -0.74 -3.39
CA LEU A 503 -17.40 0.25 -2.33
C LEU A 503 -17.11 1.61 -2.99
N ALA A 504 -18.16 2.39 -3.28
CA ALA A 504 -18.02 3.66 -3.96
C ALA A 504 -17.22 4.70 -3.13
N SER A 505 -17.21 4.57 -1.80
CA SER A 505 -16.38 5.38 -0.90
C SER A 505 -14.88 5.20 -1.13
N GLN A 506 -14.47 4.08 -1.75
CA GLN A 506 -13.08 3.79 -2.10
C GLN A 506 -12.67 4.34 -3.47
N ALA A 507 -13.52 5.12 -4.14
CA ALA A 507 -13.27 5.69 -5.46
C ALA A 507 -12.59 7.09 -5.43
N ALA A 508 -12.27 7.60 -4.23
CA ALA A 508 -11.84 8.98 -4.04
C ALA A 508 -10.56 9.33 -4.81
N LEU A 509 -10.59 10.44 -5.55
CA LEU A 509 -9.54 10.87 -6.46
C LEU A 509 -9.32 12.40 -6.39
N LEU A 510 -8.07 12.83 -6.47
CA LEU A 510 -7.69 14.21 -6.74
C LEU A 510 -7.40 14.38 -8.24
N VAL A 511 -7.86 15.48 -8.83
CA VAL A 511 -7.54 15.89 -10.20
C VAL A 511 -6.82 17.23 -10.15
N VAL A 512 -5.59 17.29 -10.66
CA VAL A 512 -4.96 18.56 -11.01
C VAL A 512 -5.49 18.93 -12.40
N GLY A 513 -6.43 19.87 -12.42
CA GLY A 513 -7.11 20.35 -13.63
C GLY A 513 -6.41 21.54 -14.29
N PRO A 514 -6.95 22.02 -15.43
CA PRO A 514 -6.36 23.12 -16.18
C PRO A 514 -6.29 24.42 -15.37
N PRO A 515 -5.38 25.33 -15.74
CA PRO A 515 -5.21 26.61 -15.05
C PRO A 515 -6.36 27.56 -15.34
N LYS A 516 -6.55 28.55 -14.46
CA LYS A 516 -7.38 29.71 -14.72
C LYS A 516 -6.68 30.73 -15.62
N ASP A 517 -5.36 30.89 -15.47
CA ASP A 517 -4.51 31.70 -16.34
C ASP A 517 -3.49 30.83 -17.09
N ALA A 518 -3.82 30.46 -18.33
CA ALA A 518 -2.91 29.72 -19.20
C ALA A 518 -1.65 30.53 -19.59
N ASN A 519 -1.68 31.86 -19.57
CA ASN A 519 -0.48 32.68 -19.84
C ASN A 519 0.50 32.60 -18.66
N TYR A 520 0.00 32.54 -17.42
CA TYR A 520 0.85 32.27 -16.26
C TYR A 520 1.65 30.98 -16.45
N CYS A 521 0.99 29.86 -16.77
CA CYS A 521 1.69 28.58 -16.98
C CYS A 521 2.71 28.62 -18.12
N ALA A 522 2.44 29.38 -19.18
CA ALA A 522 3.35 29.51 -20.32
C ALA A 522 4.54 30.46 -20.08
N THR A 523 4.46 31.34 -19.08
CA THR A 523 5.46 32.42 -18.85
C THR A 523 6.10 32.42 -17.46
N ALA A 524 5.63 31.57 -16.54
CA ALA A 524 6.21 31.40 -15.21
C ALA A 524 7.70 31.03 -15.30
N PRO A 525 8.57 31.52 -14.39
CA PRO A 525 10.02 31.30 -14.46
C PRO A 525 10.43 29.82 -14.54
N GLY A 526 9.64 28.93 -13.93
CA GLY A 526 9.86 27.49 -13.94
C GLY A 526 9.35 26.75 -15.18
N ALA A 527 8.53 27.36 -16.04
CA ALA A 527 7.70 26.66 -17.04
C ALA A 527 8.47 25.71 -17.95
N ALA A 528 9.65 26.12 -18.44
CA ALA A 528 10.50 25.28 -19.28
C ALA A 528 11.05 24.06 -18.53
N LYS A 529 11.49 24.24 -17.27
CA LYS A 529 12.04 23.17 -16.44
C LYS A 529 10.97 22.20 -15.95
N ILE A 530 9.81 22.71 -15.58
CA ILE A 530 8.64 21.87 -15.23
C ILE A 530 8.27 20.96 -16.41
N LYS A 531 8.31 21.48 -17.64
CA LYS A 531 8.05 20.69 -18.85
C LYS A 531 9.11 19.61 -19.14
N GLU A 532 10.34 19.78 -18.67
CA GLU A 532 11.46 18.86 -18.91
C GLU A 532 11.60 17.77 -17.82
N GLU A 533 11.20 18.08 -16.58
CA GLU A 533 11.38 17.22 -15.40
C GLU A 533 10.07 16.55 -14.91
N CYS A 534 8.90 16.95 -15.40
CA CYS A 534 7.59 16.47 -14.90
C CYS A 534 6.65 15.90 -15.99
N PHE A 535 7.04 15.92 -17.27
CA PHE A 535 6.21 15.50 -18.42
C PHE A 535 7.05 14.73 -19.45
#